data_AF-A0A3S5K1V9-F1
#
_entry.id   AF-A0A3S5K1V9-F1
#
_cell.length_a   1.000
_cell.length_b   1.000
_cell.length_c   1.000
_cell.angle_alpha   90.00
_cell.angle_beta   90.00
_cell.angle_gamma   90.00
#
_symmetry.space_group_name_H-M   'P 1'
#
loop_
_entity.id
_entity.type
_entity.pdbx_description
1 polymer ?
#
loop_
_entity_poly.entity_id
_entity_poly.type
_entity_poly.pdbx_seq_one_letter_code
_entity_poly.pdbx_strand_id
1 'polypeptide(L)'
;MTPDQPETGGATEQGRFGDESWRPARETRAQRQWRPGTRRRRRSVRALFTSTILMLEAVLIFFLGLMLFGMHRDEPGAWWFVAGYSALAVVAVLTCALVRRPVGIAIGWAIQAVLLASGFWEYSMFVVGALFALTWAYAVIKGGAMDVENAQRDRLEAAWEAEHGR
;
A
#
# COMPACT_ATOMS: atom_id res chain seq x y z
N MET A 1 36.45 10.27 -58.74
CA MET A 1 35.02 10.11 -58.48
C MET A 1 34.85 8.77 -57.79
N THR A 2 34.99 8.77 -56.46
CA THR A 2 34.85 7.57 -55.63
C THR A 2 33.38 7.47 -55.26
N PRO A 3 32.66 6.40 -55.60
CA PRO A 3 31.27 6.27 -55.19
C PRO A 3 31.22 6.07 -53.67
N ASP A 4 30.60 7.04 -53.02
CA ASP A 4 30.14 6.95 -51.64
C ASP A 4 29.28 5.70 -51.50
N GLN A 5 29.70 4.76 -50.66
CA GLN A 5 28.93 3.57 -50.30
C GLN A 5 28.13 3.92 -49.05
N PRO A 6 26.82 4.19 -49.13
CA PRO A 6 25.99 4.19 -47.94
C PRO A 6 25.77 2.74 -47.51
N GLU A 7 26.65 2.31 -46.59
CA GLU A 7 26.45 1.33 -45.52
C GLU A 7 25.43 0.22 -45.81
N THR A 8 25.89 -0.81 -46.52
CA THR A 8 25.27 -2.13 -46.48
C THR A 8 25.74 -2.85 -45.21
N GLY A 9 24.81 -3.22 -44.33
CA GLY A 9 25.01 -4.35 -43.43
C GLY A 9 24.90 -4.05 -41.94
N GLY A 10 23.68 -4.13 -41.43
CA GLY A 10 23.41 -4.26 -40.00
C GLY A 10 22.02 -4.77 -39.68
N ALA A 11 21.36 -5.48 -40.62
CA ALA A 11 20.04 -6.07 -40.42
C ALA A 11 20.04 -7.32 -39.50
N THR A 12 21.01 -7.48 -38.61
CA THR A 12 21.26 -8.77 -37.90
C THR A 12 21.62 -8.65 -36.41
N GLU A 13 21.16 -7.63 -35.69
CA GLU A 13 21.09 -7.68 -34.22
C GLU A 13 19.65 -7.54 -33.73
N GLN A 14 18.74 -8.33 -34.30
CA GLN A 14 17.58 -8.76 -33.52
C GLN A 14 18.04 -9.85 -32.54
N GLY A 15 18.86 -9.45 -31.57
CA GLY A 15 19.28 -10.30 -30.46
C GLY A 15 18.03 -10.81 -29.74
N ARG A 16 18.03 -12.08 -29.36
CA ARG A 16 17.00 -12.67 -28.51
C ARG A 16 16.84 -11.77 -27.27
N PHE A 17 15.61 -11.31 -27.00
CA PHE A 17 15.31 -10.50 -25.82
C PHE A 17 15.88 -11.16 -24.56
N GLY A 18 16.75 -10.45 -23.83
CA GLY A 18 17.52 -11.00 -22.71
C GLY A 18 19.04 -11.07 -22.92
N ASP A 19 19.52 -11.05 -24.17
CA ASP A 19 20.95 -11.20 -24.50
C ASP A 19 21.66 -9.85 -24.77
N GLU A 20 21.07 -8.76 -24.28
CA GLU A 20 21.48 -7.38 -24.56
C GLU A 20 22.80 -7.03 -23.83
N SER A 21 23.79 -6.48 -24.55
CA SER A 21 25.12 -6.18 -24.01
C SER A 21 25.15 -5.14 -22.87
N TRP A 22 24.12 -4.30 -22.76
CA TRP A 22 23.97 -3.33 -21.68
C TRP A 22 23.29 -3.91 -20.42
N ARG A 23 22.81 -5.17 -20.45
CA ARG A 23 22.15 -5.76 -19.28
C ARG A 23 23.15 -5.95 -18.14
N PRO A 24 22.75 -5.60 -16.90
CA PRO A 24 23.63 -5.78 -15.74
C PRO A 24 23.91 -7.26 -15.49
N ALA A 25 25.15 -7.60 -15.15
CA ALA A 25 25.58 -8.98 -14.86
C ALA A 25 24.78 -9.67 -13.72
N ARG A 26 24.09 -8.89 -12.88
CA ARG A 26 23.19 -9.36 -11.83
C ARG A 26 21.81 -8.75 -11.95
N GLU A 27 20.93 -9.41 -12.69
CA GLU A 27 19.51 -9.07 -12.70
C GLU A 27 18.79 -9.66 -11.48
N THR A 28 17.93 -8.86 -10.84
CA THR A 28 16.97 -9.35 -9.85
C THR A 28 15.99 -10.34 -10.52
N ARG A 29 15.39 -11.27 -9.76
CA ARG A 29 14.38 -12.20 -10.32
C ARG A 29 13.26 -11.47 -11.06
N ALA A 30 12.88 -10.29 -10.57
CA ALA A 30 11.86 -9.45 -11.18
C ALA A 30 12.27 -8.86 -12.54
N GLN A 31 13.57 -8.57 -12.73
CA GLN A 31 14.11 -8.10 -14.00
C GLN A 31 14.22 -9.24 -15.03
N ARG A 32 14.65 -10.43 -14.58
CA ARG A 32 14.75 -11.63 -15.45
C ARG A 32 13.40 -12.07 -16.00
N GLN A 33 12.35 -11.96 -15.20
CA GLN A 33 10.99 -12.36 -15.59
C GLN A 33 10.26 -11.29 -16.41
N TRP A 34 10.79 -10.07 -16.50
CA TRP A 34 10.14 -8.98 -17.20
C TRP A 34 10.35 -9.11 -18.71
N ARG A 35 9.26 -9.10 -19.49
CA ARG A 35 9.27 -9.10 -20.97
C ARG A 35 8.74 -7.76 -21.50
N PRO A 36 9.15 -7.28 -22.69
CA PRO A 36 8.58 -6.09 -23.30
C PRO A 36 7.09 -6.33 -23.51
N GLY A 37 6.25 -5.37 -23.15
CA GLY A 37 4.79 -5.53 -23.15
C GLY A 37 4.19 -6.17 -21.89
N THR A 38 5.00 -6.54 -20.88
CA THR A 38 4.47 -6.99 -19.58
C THR A 38 3.70 -5.84 -18.92
N ARG A 39 2.36 -5.93 -18.88
CA ARG A 39 1.52 -4.93 -18.22
C ARG A 39 1.80 -4.89 -16.71
N ARG A 40 1.86 -3.68 -16.15
CA ARG A 40 2.07 -3.47 -14.73
C ARG A 40 0.80 -3.91 -13.98
N ARG A 41 0.93 -4.84 -13.03
CA ARG A 41 -0.19 -5.30 -12.21
C ARG A 41 -0.82 -4.12 -11.46
N ARG A 42 -2.15 -3.93 -11.56
CA ARG A 42 -2.86 -2.89 -10.81
C ARG A 42 -2.66 -3.08 -9.30
N ARG A 43 -2.46 -1.98 -8.58
CA ARG A 43 -2.41 -2.00 -7.10
C ARG A 43 -3.82 -2.25 -6.56
N SER A 44 -3.91 -2.99 -5.46
CA SER A 44 -5.17 -3.23 -4.76
C SER A 44 -5.71 -1.91 -4.20
N VAL A 45 -6.93 -1.57 -4.60
CA VAL A 45 -7.66 -0.36 -4.18
C VAL A 45 -7.94 -0.44 -2.68
N ARG A 46 -8.34 -1.62 -2.19
CA ARG A 46 -8.50 -1.87 -0.75
C ARG A 46 -7.23 -1.54 0.01
N ALA A 47 -6.11 -2.12 -0.42
CA ALA A 47 -4.83 -1.94 0.27
C ALA A 47 -4.37 -0.48 0.28
N LEU A 48 -4.62 0.27 -0.79
CA LEU A 48 -4.31 1.70 -0.85
C LEU A 48 -5.14 2.48 0.19
N PHE A 49 -6.47 2.36 0.15
CA PHE A 49 -7.33 3.10 1.08
C PHE A 49 -7.04 2.73 2.54
N THR A 50 -6.95 1.44 2.86
CA THR A 50 -6.72 1.02 4.24
C THR A 50 -5.35 1.44 4.76
N SER A 51 -4.31 1.44 3.91
CA SER A 51 -2.98 1.89 4.32
C SER A 51 -2.94 3.41 4.52
N THR A 52 -3.62 4.18 3.67
CA THR A 52 -3.73 5.63 3.83
C THR A 52 -4.44 6.00 5.13
N ILE A 53 -5.55 5.34 5.44
CA ILE A 53 -6.30 5.55 6.69
C ILE A 53 -5.44 5.23 7.91
N LEU A 54 -4.80 4.05 7.94
CA LEU A 54 -3.90 3.66 9.05
C LEU A 54 -2.72 4.62 9.23
N MET A 55 -2.19 5.19 8.15
CA MET A 55 -1.07 6.12 8.23
C MET A 55 -1.49 7.47 8.83
N LEU A 56 -2.65 7.99 8.40
CA LEU A 56 -3.24 9.19 9.00
C LEU A 56 -3.57 8.97 10.47
N GLU A 57 -4.12 7.80 10.78
CA GLU A 57 -4.47 7.37 12.12
C GLU A 57 -3.23 7.23 13.02
N ALA A 58 -2.14 6.67 12.52
CA ALA A 58 -0.88 6.57 13.28
C ALA A 58 -0.37 7.94 13.73
N VAL A 59 -0.46 8.95 12.85
CA VAL A 59 -0.08 10.32 13.16
C VAL A 59 -1.02 10.92 14.22
N LEU A 60 -2.33 10.70 14.07
CA LEU A 60 -3.32 11.16 15.06
C LEU A 60 -3.13 10.50 16.43
N ILE A 61 -2.89 9.19 16.47
CA ILE A 61 -2.61 8.41 17.68
C ILE A 61 -1.38 8.98 18.39
N PHE A 62 -0.31 9.27 17.65
CA PHE A 62 0.90 9.88 18.22
C PHE A 62 0.61 11.25 18.84
N PHE A 63 -0.12 12.12 18.14
CA PHE A 63 -0.51 13.43 18.68
C PHE A 63 -1.47 13.33 19.86
N LEU A 64 -2.40 12.37 19.84
CA LEU A 64 -3.27 12.09 20.98
C LEU A 64 -2.43 11.73 22.22
N GLY A 65 -1.41 10.88 22.07
CA GLY A 65 -0.48 10.56 23.16
C GLY A 65 0.24 11.79 23.74
N LEU A 66 0.70 12.69 22.86
CA LEU A 66 1.33 13.96 23.28
C LEU A 66 0.35 14.91 23.96
N MET A 67 -0.87 15.02 23.45
CA MET A 67 -1.93 15.85 24.02
C MET A 67 -2.32 15.36 25.43
N LEU A 68 -2.54 14.05 25.58
CA LEU A 68 -2.89 13.45 26.87
C LEU A 68 -1.77 13.60 27.90
N PHE A 69 -0.51 13.44 27.48
CA PHE A 69 0.63 13.75 28.31
C PHE A 69 0.68 15.22 28.72
N GLY A 70 0.44 16.16 27.78
CA GLY A 70 0.38 17.58 28.08
C GLY A 70 -0.69 17.93 29.12
N MET A 71 -1.84 17.24 29.05
CA MET A 71 -2.96 17.42 29.98
C MET A 71 -2.68 16.84 31.38
N HIS A 72 -1.93 15.73 31.47
CA HIS A 72 -1.67 15.00 32.72
C HIS A 72 -0.24 15.15 33.21
N ARG A 73 0.52 16.13 32.71
CA ARG A 73 1.98 16.26 32.92
C ARG A 73 2.41 16.28 34.39
N ASP A 74 1.53 16.74 35.27
CA ASP A 74 1.78 16.88 36.71
C ASP A 74 1.53 15.56 37.47
N GLU A 75 0.95 14.55 36.82
CA GLU A 75 0.67 13.24 37.40
C GLU A 75 1.86 12.27 37.29
N PRO A 76 2.13 11.50 38.36
CA PRO A 76 3.14 10.45 38.30
C PRO A 76 2.70 9.36 37.31
N GLY A 77 3.45 9.22 36.22
CA GLY A 77 3.19 8.21 35.18
C GLY A 77 2.64 8.76 33.86
N ALA A 78 2.47 10.07 33.71
CA ALA A 78 1.99 10.70 32.47
C ALA A 78 2.76 10.28 31.20
N TRP A 79 4.06 9.98 31.35
CA TRP A 79 4.91 9.52 30.24
C TRP A 79 4.41 8.23 29.57
N TRP A 80 3.62 7.41 30.29
CA TRP A 80 3.00 6.21 29.73
C TRP A 80 2.01 6.52 28.61
N PHE A 81 1.38 7.70 28.60
CA PHE A 81 0.53 8.10 27.47
C PHE A 81 1.37 8.23 26.19
N VAL A 82 2.47 8.96 26.24
CA VAL A 82 3.35 9.09 25.06
C VAL A 82 3.90 7.73 24.65
N ALA A 83 4.41 6.93 25.60
CA ALA A 83 4.98 5.63 25.28
C ALA A 83 3.94 4.65 24.68
N GLY A 84 2.77 4.54 25.31
CA GLY A 84 1.70 3.63 24.90
C GLY A 84 1.10 4.00 23.54
N TYR A 85 0.75 5.27 23.35
CA TYR A 85 0.21 5.72 22.06
C TYR A 85 1.27 5.74 20.96
N SER A 86 2.54 6.04 21.25
CA SER A 86 3.62 5.91 20.26
C SER A 86 3.80 4.45 19.82
N ALA A 87 3.76 3.49 20.76
CA ALA A 87 3.79 2.08 20.43
C ALA A 87 2.58 1.68 19.56
N LEU A 88 1.38 2.17 19.89
CA LEU A 88 0.18 1.94 19.08
C LEU A 88 0.31 2.53 17.67
N ALA A 89 0.88 3.72 17.52
CA ALA A 89 1.15 4.35 16.23
C ALA A 89 2.10 3.49 15.39
N VAL A 90 3.16 2.93 15.99
CA VAL A 90 4.06 1.99 15.31
C VAL A 90 3.30 0.74 14.87
N VAL A 91 2.44 0.18 15.72
CA VAL A 91 1.59 -0.97 15.36
C VAL A 91 0.68 -0.62 14.17
N ALA A 92 0.08 0.56 14.13
CA ALA A 92 -0.74 1.02 13.01
C ALA A 92 0.09 1.07 11.70
N VAL A 93 1.30 1.62 11.74
CA VAL A 93 2.21 1.66 10.57
C VAL A 93 2.60 0.25 10.11
N LEU A 94 2.95 -0.64 11.04
CA LEU A 94 3.30 -2.04 10.71
C LEU A 94 2.10 -2.79 10.12
N THR A 95 0.88 -2.45 10.54
CA THR A 95 -0.36 -3.05 10.04
C THR A 95 -0.59 -2.75 8.55
N CYS A 96 -0.05 -1.66 8.01
CA CYS A 96 -0.10 -1.37 6.57
C CYS A 96 0.48 -2.52 5.71
N ALA A 97 1.53 -3.20 6.18
CA ALA A 97 2.08 -4.36 5.47
C ALA A 97 1.17 -5.60 5.55
N LEU A 98 0.36 -5.70 6.60
CA LEU A 98 -0.48 -6.85 6.91
C LEU A 98 -1.92 -6.71 6.40
N VAL A 99 -2.34 -5.53 5.96
CA VAL A 99 -3.75 -5.24 5.61
C VAL A 99 -4.30 -6.06 4.44
N ARG A 100 -3.40 -6.71 3.67
CA ARG A 100 -3.80 -7.67 2.63
C ARG A 100 -4.28 -9.01 3.21
N ARG A 101 -3.94 -9.32 4.47
CA ARG A 101 -4.30 -10.52 5.21
C ARG A 101 -5.48 -10.23 6.15
N PRO A 102 -6.30 -11.24 6.49
CA PRO A 102 -7.43 -11.06 7.42
C PRO A 102 -6.98 -10.57 8.81
N VAL A 103 -5.78 -10.98 9.26
CA VAL A 103 -5.20 -10.54 10.52
C VAL A 103 -4.98 -9.02 10.55
N GLY A 104 -4.49 -8.42 9.47
CA GLY A 104 -4.30 -6.97 9.41
C GLY A 104 -5.62 -6.19 9.48
N ILE A 105 -6.71 -6.77 8.97
CA ILE A 105 -8.05 -6.19 9.08
C ILE A 105 -8.54 -6.24 10.54
N ALA A 106 -8.33 -7.37 11.21
CA ALA A 106 -8.69 -7.53 12.62
C ALA A 106 -7.90 -6.57 13.53
N ILE A 107 -6.58 -6.42 13.30
CA ILE A 107 -5.75 -5.46 14.03
C ILE A 107 -6.25 -4.03 13.81
N GLY A 108 -6.58 -3.65 12.57
CA GLY A 108 -7.13 -2.31 12.30
C GLY A 108 -8.43 -2.05 13.05
N TRP A 109 -9.35 -3.02 13.13
CA TRP A 109 -10.55 -2.89 13.97
C TRP A 109 -10.23 -2.75 15.47
N ALA A 110 -9.21 -3.45 15.96
CA ALA A 110 -8.76 -3.28 17.35
C ALA A 110 -8.22 -1.85 17.59
N ILE A 111 -7.47 -1.29 16.63
CA ILE A 111 -6.99 0.10 16.70
C ILE A 111 -8.18 1.08 16.74
N GLN A 112 -9.21 0.87 15.90
CA GLN A 112 -10.43 1.69 15.93
C GLN A 112 -11.13 1.67 17.30
N ALA A 113 -11.22 0.49 17.92
CA ALA A 113 -11.82 0.34 19.24
C ALA A 113 -11.01 1.09 20.32
N VAL A 114 -9.68 1.04 20.26
CA VAL A 114 -8.80 1.79 21.18
C VAL A 114 -8.96 3.29 20.98
N LEU A 115 -9.06 3.77 19.74
CA LEU A 115 -9.30 5.19 19.44
C LEU A 115 -10.68 5.69 19.87
N LEU A 116 -11.71 4.86 19.79
CA LEU A 116 -13.01 5.20 20.38
C LEU A 116 -12.95 5.22 21.90
N ALA A 117 -12.23 4.27 22.52
CA ALA A 117 -12.04 4.23 23.96
C ALA A 117 -11.22 5.43 24.49
N SER A 118 -10.30 6.00 23.71
CA SER A 118 -9.60 7.23 24.11
C SER A 118 -10.55 8.44 24.22
N GLY A 119 -11.76 8.34 23.65
CA GLY A 119 -12.88 9.27 23.87
C GLY A 119 -13.24 9.51 25.33
N PHE A 120 -13.00 8.52 26.22
CA PHE A 120 -13.22 8.70 27.65
C PHE A 120 -12.25 9.69 28.30
N TRP A 121 -11.09 9.91 27.68
CA TRP A 121 -10.09 10.88 28.13
C TRP A 121 -10.28 12.22 27.45
N GLU A 122 -10.54 12.20 26.15
CA GLU A 122 -10.77 13.38 25.33
C GLU A 122 -12.05 13.19 24.50
N TYR A 123 -13.16 13.82 24.92
CA TYR A 123 -14.48 13.60 24.33
C TYR A 123 -14.55 13.82 22.81
N SER A 124 -13.73 14.73 22.27
CA SER A 124 -13.67 14.95 20.82
C SER A 124 -13.21 13.70 20.03
N MET A 125 -12.50 12.76 20.67
CA MET A 125 -12.09 11.50 20.06
C MET A 125 -13.23 10.54 19.77
N PHE A 126 -14.41 10.70 20.39
CA PHE A 126 -15.57 9.92 19.95
C PHE A 126 -15.97 10.28 18.51
N VAL A 127 -15.92 11.56 18.15
CA VAL A 127 -16.24 12.01 16.79
C VAL A 127 -15.13 11.59 15.83
N VAL A 128 -13.87 11.88 16.18
CA VAL A 128 -12.71 11.54 15.32
C VAL A 128 -12.59 10.03 15.13
N GLY A 129 -12.60 9.26 16.22
CA GLY A 129 -12.56 7.79 16.20
C GLY A 129 -13.72 7.18 15.43
N ALA A 130 -14.94 7.71 15.56
CA ALA A 130 -16.07 7.25 14.76
C ALA A 130 -15.87 7.50 13.25
N LEU A 131 -15.37 8.68 12.87
CA LEU A 131 -15.09 8.99 11.46
C LEU A 131 -14.01 8.07 10.87
N PHE A 132 -12.94 7.80 11.62
CA PHE A 132 -11.92 6.83 11.22
C PHE A 132 -12.48 5.41 11.11
N ALA A 133 -13.31 4.98 12.07
CA ALA A 133 -13.93 3.66 12.05
C ALA A 133 -14.88 3.50 10.84
N LEU A 134 -15.65 4.54 10.51
CA LEU A 134 -16.55 4.56 9.35
C LEU A 134 -15.77 4.50 8.04
N THR A 135 -14.73 5.33 7.89
CA THR A 135 -13.89 5.32 6.68
C THR A 135 -13.11 4.01 6.55
N TRP A 136 -12.64 3.42 7.65
CA TRP A 136 -12.03 2.10 7.70
C TRP A 136 -13.00 1.01 7.23
N ALA A 137 -14.21 0.96 7.80
CA ALA A 137 -15.24 0.01 7.40
C ALA A 137 -15.58 0.15 5.91
N TYR A 138 -15.73 1.39 5.43
CA TYR A 138 -15.95 1.69 4.02
C TYR A 138 -14.79 1.18 3.15
N ALA A 139 -13.54 1.47 3.51
CA ALA A 139 -12.36 1.03 2.77
C ALA A 139 -12.26 -0.50 2.70
N VAL A 140 -12.56 -1.21 3.79
CA VAL A 140 -12.53 -2.67 3.83
C VAL A 140 -13.62 -3.27 2.93
N ILE A 141 -14.86 -2.79 3.05
CA ILE A 141 -16.02 -3.34 2.34
C ILE A 141 -15.98 -2.95 0.85
N LYS A 142 -15.92 -1.66 0.56
CA LYS A 142 -15.99 -1.14 -0.81
C LYS A 142 -14.69 -1.34 -1.57
N GLY A 143 -13.54 -1.19 -0.91
CA GLY A 143 -12.25 -1.51 -1.53
C GLY A 143 -12.16 -2.99 -1.92
N GLY A 144 -12.70 -3.89 -1.10
CA GLY A 144 -12.79 -5.32 -1.42
C GLY A 144 -13.64 -5.60 -2.65
N ALA A 145 -14.82 -4.98 -2.74
CA ALA A 145 -15.70 -5.13 -3.90
C ALA A 145 -15.04 -4.63 -5.20
N MET A 146 -14.38 -3.46 -5.16
CA MET A 146 -13.67 -2.90 -6.32
C MET A 146 -12.49 -3.79 -6.75
N ASP A 147 -11.77 -4.40 -5.81
CA ASP A 147 -10.67 -5.30 -6.13
C ASP A 147 -11.15 -6.58 -6.84
N VAL A 148 -12.33 -7.10 -6.48
CA VAL A 148 -12.93 -8.27 -7.15
C VAL A 148 -13.33 -7.94 -8.58
N GLU A 149 -14.00 -6.80 -8.79
CA GLU A 149 -14.42 -6.33 -10.12
C GLU A 149 -13.22 -6.09 -11.03
N ASN A 150 -12.19 -5.42 -10.52
CA ASN A 150 -10.95 -5.18 -11.26
C ASN A 150 -10.24 -6.49 -11.60
N ALA A 151 -10.18 -7.45 -10.68
CA ALA A 151 -9.58 -8.76 -10.93
C ALA A 151 -10.35 -9.57 -11.98
N GLN A 152 -11.68 -9.41 -12.07
CA GLN A 152 -12.50 -10.03 -13.10
C GLN A 152 -12.25 -9.41 -14.47
N ARG A 153 -12.17 -8.07 -14.55
CA ARG A 153 -11.82 -7.35 -15.78
C ARG A 153 -10.45 -7.76 -16.31
N ASP A 154 -9.44 -7.81 -15.44
CA ASP A 154 -8.08 -8.22 -15.80
C ASP A 154 -8.05 -9.67 -16.36
N ARG A 155 -8.89 -10.58 -15.85
CA ARG A 155 -9.00 -11.96 -16.37
C ARG A 155 -9.70 -12.03 -17.72
N LEU A 156 -10.75 -11.23 -17.92
CA LEU A 156 -11.48 -11.19 -19.19
C LEU A 156 -10.61 -10.58 -20.30
N GLU A 157 -9.86 -9.51 -20.00
CA GLU A 157 -8.87 -8.94 -20.93
C GLU A 157 -7.80 -9.98 -21.28
N ALA A 158 -7.26 -10.71 -20.30
CA ALA A 158 -6.27 -11.75 -20.55
C ALA A 158 -6.81 -12.92 -21.39
N ALA A 159 -8.07 -13.30 -21.21
CA ALA A 159 -8.73 -14.33 -22.01
C ALA A 159 -9.00 -13.85 -23.45
N TRP A 160 -9.49 -12.62 -23.61
CA TRP A 160 -9.71 -12.02 -24.93
C TRP A 160 -8.39 -11.85 -25.71
N GLU A 161 -7.32 -11.42 -25.05
CA GLU A 161 -5.99 -11.32 -25.64
C GLU A 161 -5.42 -12.70 -26.02
N ALA A 162 -5.67 -13.75 -25.25
CA ALA A 162 -5.28 -15.11 -25.62
C ALA A 162 -6.04 -15.64 -26.86
N GLU A 163 -7.29 -15.20 -27.04
CA GLU A 163 -8.12 -15.58 -28.19
C GLU A 163 -7.86 -14.73 -29.45
N HIS A 164 -7.51 -13.45 -29.30
CA HIS A 164 -7.43 -12.49 -30.42
C HIS A 164 -6.02 -11.91 -30.69
N GLY A 165 -5.04 -12.18 -29.82
CA GLY A 165 -3.65 -11.76 -30.00
C GLY A 165 -2.95 -12.57 -31.08
N ARG A 166 -3.03 -12.09 -32.33
CA ARG A 166 -2.17 -12.45 -33.46
C ARG A 166 -1.01 -11.46 -33.58
#